data_AF-A0A7C3YL59-F1
#
_entry.id   AF-A0A7C3YL59-F1
#
_cell.length_a   1.000
_cell.length_b   1.000
_cell.length_c   1.000
_cell.angle_alpha   90.00
_cell.angle_beta   90.00
_cell.angle_gamma   90.00
#
_symmetry.space_group_name_H-M   'P 1'
#
loop_
_entity.id
_entity.type
_entity.pdbx_description
1 polymer ?
#
loop_
_entity_poly.entity_id
_entity_poly.type
_entity_poly.pdbx_seq_one_letter_code
_entity_poly.pdbx_strand_id
1 'polypeptide(L)'
;MKSKITWRAIIIATLLIFPNNYWIMQVEGVWNTGHSTCLSLMWHVVINLLVLILINVFIIKKLLPKYALNEGELIVIYAMLTLGASISGRDMLQILTPVMAWAFWFAT
;
A
#
# COMPACT_ATOMS: atom_id res chain seq x y z
N MET A 1 13.98 -7.45 -21.29
CA MET A 1 12.73 -6.67 -21.28
C MET A 1 13.02 -5.31 -20.65
N LYS A 2 13.29 -4.25 -21.43
CA LYS A 2 13.51 -2.90 -20.88
C LYS A 2 12.15 -2.23 -20.67
N SER A 3 11.47 -2.54 -19.56
CA SER A 3 10.32 -1.77 -19.12
C SER A 3 10.83 -0.40 -18.65
N LYS A 4 10.66 0.63 -19.48
CA LYS A 4 10.86 2.02 -19.04
C LYS A 4 9.85 2.26 -17.93
N ILE A 5 10.32 2.34 -16.69
CA ILE A 5 9.50 2.76 -15.55
C ILE A 5 9.03 4.17 -15.88
N THR A 6 7.73 4.36 -16.13
CA THR A 6 7.21 5.70 -16.40
C THR A 6 6.83 6.38 -15.10
N TRP A 7 7.03 7.69 -15.05
CA TRP A 7 6.67 8.54 -13.91
C TRP A 7 5.18 8.42 -13.52
N ARG A 8 4.34 7.95 -14.44
CA ARG A 8 2.91 7.71 -14.22
C ARG A 8 2.67 6.66 -13.13
N ALA A 9 3.47 5.58 -13.12
CA ALA A 9 3.34 4.52 -12.12
C ALA A 9 3.60 5.04 -10.70
N ILE A 10 4.58 5.92 -10.56
CA ILE A 10 4.93 6.57 -9.30
C ILE A 10 3.79 7.46 -8.83
N ILE A 11 3.23 8.30 -9.70
CA ILE A 11 2.09 9.17 -9.35
C ILE A 11 0.88 8.33 -8.91
N ILE A 12 0.56 7.26 -9.66
CA ILE A 12 -0.55 6.36 -9.34
C ILE A 12 -0.32 5.72 -7.98
N ALA A 13 0.87 5.17 -7.73
CA ALA A 13 1.23 4.58 -6.44
C ALA A 13 1.09 5.59 -5.30
N THR A 14 1.66 6.80 -5.45
CA THR A 14 1.59 7.85 -4.43
C THR A 14 0.15 8.24 -4.11
N LEU A 15 -0.71 8.38 -5.12
CA LEU A 15 -2.12 8.68 -4.90
C LEU A 15 -2.87 7.53 -4.21
N LEU A 16 -2.53 6.28 -4.51
CA LEU A 16 -3.13 5.09 -3.89
C LEU A 16 -2.64 4.85 -2.46
N ILE A 17 -1.44 5.31 -2.08
CA ILE A 17 -0.90 5.15 -0.72
C ILE A 17 -1.81 5.81 0.32
N PHE A 18 -2.29 7.03 0.08
CA PHE A 18 -3.14 7.75 1.04
C PHE A 18 -4.44 7.01 1.42
N PRO A 19 -5.31 6.62 0.47
CA PRO A 19 -6.52 5.88 0.79
C PRO A 19 -6.21 4.48 1.33
N ASN A 20 -5.11 3.85 0.89
CA ASN A 20 -4.69 2.55 1.41
C ASN A 20 -4.31 2.64 2.89
N ASN A 21 -3.48 3.61 3.28
CA ASN A 21 -3.12 3.85 4.67
C ASN A 21 -4.31 4.28 5.54
N TYR A 22 -5.20 5.12 5.01
CA TYR A 22 -6.41 5.48 5.72
C TYR A 22 -7.27 4.25 6.02
N TRP A 23 -7.43 3.35 5.05
CA TRP A 23 -8.15 2.10 5.24
C TRP A 23 -7.50 1.19 6.28
N ILE A 24 -6.17 1.04 6.24
CA ILE A 24 -5.41 0.29 7.25
C ILE A 24 -5.69 0.86 8.65
N MET A 25 -5.64 2.18 8.80
CA MET A 25 -5.88 2.83 10.09
C MET A 25 -7.31 2.66 10.57
N GLN A 26 -8.29 2.63 9.67
CA GLN A 26 -9.68 2.35 10.01
C GLN A 26 -9.87 0.90 10.47
N VAL A 27 -9.34 -0.07 9.72
CA VAL A 27 -9.50 -1.50 9.99
C VAL A 27 -8.74 -1.92 11.24
N GLU A 28 -7.49 -1.48 11.36
CA GLU A 28 -6.63 -1.86 12.47
C GLU A 28 -6.75 -0.92 13.65
N GLY A 29 -6.65 0.39 13.44
CA GLY A 29 -6.67 1.35 14.55
C GLY A 29 -8.05 1.49 15.19
N VAL A 30 -9.09 1.67 14.37
CA VAL A 30 -10.44 1.96 14.86
C VAL A 30 -11.23 0.67 15.12
N TRP A 31 -11.35 -0.21 14.12
CA TRP A 31 -12.14 -1.43 14.24
C TRP A 31 -11.40 -2.58 14.91
N ASN A 32 -10.07 -2.48 15.11
CA ASN A 32 -9.23 -3.53 15.69
C ASN A 32 -9.53 -4.92 15.15
N THR A 33 -9.82 -5.02 13.85
CA THR A 33 -10.24 -6.25 13.20
C THR A 33 -9.30 -6.56 12.04
N GLY A 34 -9.05 -7.84 11.78
CA GLY A 34 -8.38 -8.31 10.56
C GLY A 34 -6.87 -8.10 10.47
N HIS A 35 -6.23 -7.33 11.37
CA HIS A 35 -4.78 -7.14 11.52
C HIS A 35 -3.97 -7.37 10.22
N SER A 36 -4.30 -6.56 9.23
CA SER A 36 -3.94 -6.74 7.83
C SER A 36 -2.45 -6.59 7.56
N THR A 37 -1.72 -5.88 8.41
CA THR A 37 -0.26 -5.71 8.35
C THR A 37 0.51 -6.74 9.18
N CYS A 38 -0.15 -7.48 10.08
CA CYS A 38 0.48 -8.49 10.94
C CYS A 38 0.48 -9.89 10.31
N LEU A 39 -0.28 -10.09 9.23
CA LEU A 39 -0.27 -11.32 8.43
C LEU A 39 0.90 -11.28 7.44
N SER A 40 1.56 -12.43 7.21
CA SER A 40 2.71 -12.55 6.27
C SER A 40 2.43 -12.00 4.87
N LEU A 41 1.16 -11.96 4.46
CA LEU A 41 0.74 -11.35 3.22
C LEU A 41 -0.19 -10.18 3.53
N MET A 42 0.24 -8.97 3.16
CA MET A 42 -0.56 -7.75 3.23
C MET A 42 -1.71 -7.81 2.23
N TRP A 43 -2.78 -8.52 2.60
CA TRP A 43 -3.89 -8.87 1.70
C TRP A 43 -4.54 -7.64 1.05
N HIS A 44 -4.57 -6.51 1.75
CA HIS A 44 -5.07 -5.23 1.24
C HIS A 44 -4.26 -4.70 0.05
N VAL A 45 -2.93 -4.88 0.04
CA VAL A 45 -2.06 -4.53 -1.10
C VAL A 45 -2.35 -5.47 -2.27
N VAL A 46 -2.50 -6.76 -1.99
CA VAL A 46 -2.77 -7.78 -3.02
C VAL A 46 -4.12 -7.54 -3.70
N ILE A 47 -5.17 -7.22 -2.93
CA ILE A 47 -6.49 -6.89 -3.50
C ILE A 47 -6.43 -5.61 -4.33
N ASN A 48 -5.75 -4.56 -3.84
CA ASN A 48 -5.58 -3.34 -4.62
C ASN A 48 -4.85 -3.62 -5.93
N LEU A 49 -3.78 -4.43 -5.90
CA LEU A 49 -3.05 -4.82 -7.10
C LEU A 49 -3.93 -5.62 -8.07
N LEU A 50 -4.72 -6.58 -7.56
CA LEU A 50 -5.63 -7.38 -8.36
C LEU A 50 -6.67 -6.50 -9.06
N VAL A 51 -7.28 -5.56 -8.33
CA VAL A 51 -8.22 -4.58 -8.90
C VAL A 51 -7.52 -3.74 -9.98
N LEU A 52 -6.28 -3.29 -9.74
CA LEU A 52 -5.51 -2.50 -10.68
C LEU A 52 -5.17 -3.28 -11.96
N ILE A 53 -4.86 -4.57 -11.84
CA ILE A 53 -4.64 -5.49 -12.97
C ILE A 53 -5.94 -5.68 -13.76
N LEU A 54 -7.06 -5.93 -13.09
CA LEU A 54 -8.36 -6.09 -13.74
C LEU A 54 -8.74 -4.81 -14.51
N ILE A 55 -8.59 -3.64 -13.90
CA ILE A 55 -8.82 -2.35 -14.56
C ILE A 55 -7.88 -2.20 -15.77
N ASN A 56 -6.60 -2.54 -15.61
CA ASN A 56 -5.63 -2.41 -16.69
C ASN A 56 -5.98 -3.30 -17.89
N VAL A 57 -6.30 -4.57 -17.65
CA VAL A 57 -6.61 -5.54 -18.71
C VAL A 57 -7.97 -5.28 -19.35
N PHE A 58 -9.00 -5.06 -18.54
CA PHE A 58 -10.39 -5.03 -19.01
C PHE A 58 -10.82 -3.66 -19.52
N ILE A 59 -10.30 -2.58 -18.93
CA ILE A 59 -10.70 -1.20 -19.24
C ILE A 59 -9.60 -0.53 -20.06
N ILE A 60 -8.39 -0.41 -19.52
CA ILE A 60 -7.33 0.41 -20.15
C ILE A 60 -6.88 -0.19 -21.48
N LYS A 61 -6.66 -1.51 -21.54
CA LYS A 61 -6.23 -2.19 -22.77
C LYS A 61 -7.29 -2.11 -23.88
N LYS A 62 -8.57 -2.01 -23.52
CA LYS A 62 -9.70 -2.01 -24.45
C LYS A 62 -10.07 -0.61 -24.95
N LEU A 63 -9.98 0.40 -24.08
CA LEU A 63 -10.34 1.79 -24.40
C LEU A 63 -9.14 2.64 -24.83
N LEU A 64 -7.96 2.41 -24.23
CA LEU A 64 -6.82 3.32 -24.32
C LEU A 64 -5.49 2.51 -24.31
N PRO A 65 -5.23 1.69 -25.34
CA PRO A 65 -4.09 0.76 -25.37
C PRO A 65 -2.71 1.43 -25.22
N LYS A 66 -2.59 2.71 -25.58
CA LYS A 66 -1.36 3.51 -25.37
C LYS A 66 -1.03 3.76 -23.89
N TYR A 67 -2.00 3.64 -22.99
CA TYR A 67 -1.86 3.94 -21.57
C TYR A 67 -1.80 2.68 -20.68
N ALA A 68 -1.84 1.48 -21.29
CA ALA A 68 -1.77 0.21 -20.58
C ALA A 68 -0.51 0.13 -19.71
N LEU A 69 -0.69 -0.24 -18.44
CA LEU A 69 0.40 -0.39 -17.49
C LEU A 69 1.22 -1.62 -17.84
N ASN A 70 2.54 -1.47 -17.77
CA ASN A 70 3.49 -2.55 -18.01
C ASN A 70 3.72 -3.38 -16.73
N GLU A 71 4.25 -4.60 -16.87
CA GLU A 71 4.57 -5.49 -15.76
C GLU A 71 5.51 -4.82 -14.76
N GLY A 72 6.54 -4.11 -15.25
CA GLY A 72 7.45 -3.36 -14.39
C GLY A 72 6.78 -2.23 -13.59
N GLU A 73 5.74 -1.61 -14.13
CA GLU A 73 5.02 -0.53 -13.45
C GLU A 73 4.11 -1.07 -12.35
N LEU A 74 3.46 -2.21 -12.59
CA LEU A 74 2.68 -2.92 -11.59
C LEU A 74 3.55 -3.37 -10.40
N ILE A 75 4.76 -3.88 -10.67
CA ILE A 75 5.71 -4.27 -9.61
C ILE A 75 6.15 -3.05 -8.80
N VAL A 76 6.39 -1.90 -9.44
CA VAL A 76 6.74 -0.66 -8.73
C VAL A 76 5.58 -0.18 -7.85
N ILE A 77 4.35 -0.18 -8.37
CA ILE A 77 3.16 0.18 -7.60
C ILE A 77 2.99 -0.76 -6.41
N TYR A 78 3.16 -2.06 -6.61
CA TYR A 78 3.16 -3.05 -5.53
C TYR A 78 4.18 -2.69 -4.46
N ALA A 79 5.46 -2.54 -4.83
CA ALA A 79 6.54 -2.26 -3.89
C ALA A 79 6.29 -0.96 -3.09
N MET A 80 5.84 0.11 -3.76
CA MET A 80 5.54 1.38 -3.10
C MET A 80 4.37 1.26 -2.11
N LEU A 81 3.31 0.53 -2.47
CA LEU A 81 2.18 0.31 -1.58
C LEU A 81 2.57 -0.54 -0.38
N THR A 82 3.31 -1.62 -0.58
CA THR A 82 3.77 -2.49 0.53
C THR A 82 4.65 -1.70 1.49
N LEU A 83 5.59 -0.91 1.00
CA LEU A 83 6.46 -0.07 1.85
C LEU A 83 5.66 0.99 2.62
N GLY A 84 4.70 1.67 1.97
CA GLY A 84 3.84 2.65 2.62
C GLY A 84 2.97 2.04 3.72
N ALA A 85 2.39 0.87 3.43
CA ALA A 85 1.59 0.11 4.37
C ALA A 85 2.41 -0.43 5.54
N SER A 86 3.64 -0.90 5.33
CA SER A 86 4.53 -1.35 6.41
C SER A 86 4.82 -0.23 7.41
N ILE A 87 5.02 1.00 6.92
CA ILE A 87 5.25 2.16 7.79
C ILE A 87 4.00 2.51 8.58
N SER A 88 2.83 2.41 7.96
CA SER A 88 1.55 2.75 8.62
C SER A 88 0.91 1.60 9.38
N GLY A 89 1.54 0.43 9.37
CA GLY A 89 1.08 -0.74 10.07
C GLY A 89 1.11 -0.58 11.58
N ARG A 90 0.37 -1.46 12.26
CA ARG A 90 0.24 -1.49 13.72
C ARG A 90 1.59 -1.44 14.44
N ASP A 91 2.55 -2.24 14.02
CA ASP A 91 3.83 -2.37 14.72
C ASP A 91 4.68 -1.10 14.69
N MET A 92 4.64 -0.34 13.59
CA MET A 92 5.34 0.94 13.49
C MET A 92 4.54 2.08 14.13
N LEU A 93 3.43 2.51 13.53
CA LEU A 93 2.78 3.74 14.01
C LEU A 93 2.05 3.57 15.34
N GLN A 94 1.39 2.43 15.57
CA GLN A 94 0.52 2.25 16.73
C GLN A 94 1.26 1.72 17.97
N ILE A 95 2.29 0.90 17.79
CA ILE A 95 3.03 0.28 18.90
C ILE A 95 4.33 1.03 19.19
N LEU A 96 5.19 1.26 18.18
CA LEU A 96 6.51 1.88 18.41
C LEU A 96 6.38 3.30 18.97
N THR A 97 5.48 4.11 18.43
CA THR A 97 5.28 5.50 18.85
C THR A 97 5.00 5.66 20.35
N PRO A 98 3.99 4.98 20.95
CA PRO A 98 3.76 5.06 22.38
C PRO A 98 4.86 4.38 23.21
N VAL A 99 5.47 3.29 22.74
CA VAL A 99 6.57 2.61 23.47
C VAL A 99 7.77 3.53 23.66
N MET A 100 8.11 4.35 22.66
CA MET A 100 9.17 5.36 22.79
C MET A 100 8.88 6.36 23.91
N ALA A 101 7.64 6.83 24.04
CA ALA A 101 7.24 7.75 25.11
C ALA A 101 7.13 7.07 26.48
N TRP A 102 6.69 5.81 26.50
CA TRP A 102 6.48 5.01 27.70
C TRP A 102 7.76 4.87 28.54
N ALA A 103 8.90 4.61 27.90
CA ALA A 103 10.18 4.47 28.59
C ALA A 103 10.59 5.72 29.38
N PHE A 104 10.25 6.92 28.90
CA PHE A 104 10.56 8.18 29.59
C PHE A 104 9.59 8.49 30.74
N TRP A 105 8.32 8.10 30.62
CA TRP A 105 7.31 8.37 31.64
C TRP A 105 7.57 7.62 32.96
N PHE A 106 8.08 6.38 32.88
CA PHE A 106 8.39 5.54 34.05
C PHE A 106 9.83 5.66 34.55
N ALA A 107 10.62 6.59 34.02
CA ALA A 107 12.00 6.83 34.44
C ALA A 107 12.12 7.75 35.68
N THR A 108 11.01 8.24 36.22
CA THR A 108 10.94 9.13 37.41
C THR A 108 10.25 8.42 38.56
#